data_AF-A0A2P9EV55-F1
#
_entry.id   AF-A0A2P9EV55-F1
#
_cell.length_a   1.000
_cell.length_b   1.000
_cell.length_c   1.000
_cell.angle_alpha   90.00
_cell.angle_beta   90.00
_cell.angle_gamma   90.00
#
_symmetry.space_group_name_H-M   'P 1'
#
loop_
_entity.id
_entity.type
_entity.pdbx_description
1 polymer ?
#
loop_
_entity_poly.entity_id
_entity_poly.type
_entity_poly.pdbx_seq_one_letter_code
_entity_poly.pdbx_strand_id
1 'polypeptide(L)' 'MKHVIDARVALEAQRLLAHTDEPVATIARRLGFVEPTNFGKFFTRHSGMTPGAFRQAHQGA' A
#
# COMPACT_ATOMS: atom_id res chain seq x y z
N MET A 1 -16.53 -7.24 11.45
CA MET A 1 -16.81 -6.29 10.34
C MET A 1 -15.60 -5.45 9.91
N LYS A 2 -14.54 -5.26 10.71
CA LYS A 2 -13.34 -4.50 10.28
C LYS A 2 -12.38 -5.26 9.33
N HIS A 3 -12.26 -6.58 9.46
CA HIS A 3 -11.29 -7.38 8.70
C HIS A 3 -11.50 -7.45 7.19
N VAL A 4 -12.75 -7.36 6.72
CA VAL A 4 -13.04 -7.48 5.27
C VAL A 4 -12.59 -6.23 4.51
N ILE A 5 -12.60 -5.07 5.18
CA ILE A 5 -12.12 -3.81 4.63
C ILE A 5 -10.60 -3.83 4.53
N ASP A 6 -9.91 -4.32 5.56
CA ASP A 6 -8.45 -4.37 5.60
C ASP A 6 -7.85 -5.20 4.45
N ALA A 7 -8.39 -6.40 4.19
CA ALA A 7 -7.93 -7.24 3.08
C ALA A 7 -8.13 -6.57 1.72
N ARG A 8 -9.27 -5.91 1.50
CA ARG A 8 -9.56 -5.19 0.25
C ARG A 8 -8.66 -3.97 0.07
N VAL A 9 -8.40 -3.21 1.14
CA VAL A 9 -7.49 -2.06 1.13
C VAL A 9 -6.05 -2.51 0.87
N ALA A 10 -5.62 -3.64 1.45
CA ALA A 10 -4.29 -4.18 1.22
C ALA A 10 -4.09 -4.65 -0.24
N LEU A 11 -5.11 -5.26 -0.85
CA LEU A 11 -5.08 -5.67 -2.25
C LEU A 11 -5.00 -4.45 -3.19
N GLU A 12 -5.81 -3.43 -2.94
CA GLU A 12 -5.80 -2.20 -3.75
C GLU A 12 -4.46 -1.46 -3.61
N ALA A 13 -3.89 -1.42 -2.41
CA ALA A 13 -2.56 -0.87 -2.17
C ALA A 13 -1.48 -1.56 -3.01
N GLN A 14 -1.48 -2.89 -3.03
CA GLN A 14 -0.53 -3.67 -3.85
C GLN A 14 -0.72 -3.37 -5.34
N ARG A 15 -1.97 -3.33 -5.81
CA ARG A 15 -2.29 -3.01 -7.21
C ARG A 15 -1.76 -1.63 -7.61
N LEU A 16 -2.02 -0.61 -6.80
CA LEU A 16 -1.55 0.76 -7.06
C LEU A 16 -0.02 0.85 -7.04
N LEU A 17 0.65 0.20 -6.07
CA LEU A 17 2.11 0.19 -5.97
C LEU A 17 2.79 -0.57 -7.10
N ALA A 18 2.14 -1.58 -7.69
CA ALA A 18 2.70 -2.34 -8.80
C ALA A 18 2.46 -1.68 -10.16
N HIS A 19 1.32 -0.99 -10.35
CA HIS A 19 0.90 -0.54 -11.70
C HIS A 19 0.93 0.98 -11.90
N THR A 20 1.36 1.77 -10.92
CA THR A 20 1.40 3.24 -11.04
C THR A 20 2.67 3.82 -10.45
N ASP A 21 3.20 4.91 -10.99
CA ASP A 21 4.34 5.63 -10.43
C ASP A 21 3.96 6.66 -9.35
N GLU A 22 2.72 6.59 -8.85
CA GLU A 22 2.23 7.55 -7.86
C GLU A 22 3.03 7.48 -6.56
N PRO A 23 3.40 8.61 -5.94
CA PRO A 23 4.11 8.59 -4.66
C PRO A 23 3.35 7.79 -3.60
N VAL A 24 4.08 7.05 -2.75
CA VAL A 24 3.49 6.24 -1.67
C VAL A 24 2.54 7.05 -0.78
N ALA A 25 2.85 8.32 -0.50
CA ALA A 25 1.99 9.21 0.26
C ALA A 25 0.66 9.54 -0.45
N THR A 26 0.66 9.61 -1.79
CA THR A 26 -0.57 9.82 -2.58
C THR A 26 -1.44 8.58 -2.55
N ILE A 27 -0.86 7.39 -2.70
CA ILE A 27 -1.56 6.10 -2.57
C ILE A 27 -2.18 5.97 -1.17
N ALA A 28 -1.42 6.31 -0.12
CA ALA A 28 -1.91 6.30 1.26
C ALA A 28 -3.18 7.17 1.42
N ARG A 29 -3.13 8.43 0.95
CA ARG A 29 -4.29 9.34 1.01
C ARG A 29 -5.50 8.82 0.23
N ARG A 30 -5.28 8.26 -0.97
CA ARG A 30 -6.35 7.67 -1.79
C ARG A 30 -7.07 6.52 -1.09
N LEU A 31 -6.33 5.75 -0.31
CA LEU A 31 -6.86 4.62 0.47
C LEU A 31 -7.44 5.04 1.83
N GLY A 32 -7.55 6.35 2.09
CA GLY A 32 -8.15 6.89 3.31
C GLY A 32 -7.19 7.03 4.50
N PHE A 33 -5.87 6.85 4.30
CA PHE A 33 -4.89 7.10 5.35
C PHE A 33 -4.52 8.58 5.36
N VAL A 34 -4.82 9.24 6.48
CA VAL A 34 -4.43 10.63 6.73
C VAL A 34 -2.91 10.77 6.81
N GLU A 35 -2.25 9.81 7.48
CA GLU A 35 -0.81 9.79 7.66
C GLU A 35 -0.16 8.66 6.84
N PRO A 36 0.81 8.98 5.95
CA PRO A 36 1.55 7.97 5.18
C PRO A 36 2.28 6.93 6.05
N THR A 37 2.70 7.31 7.26
CA THR A 37 3.37 6.41 8.20
C THR A 37 2.45 5.29 8.67
N ASN A 38 1.16 5.58 8.88
CA ASN A 38 0.18 4.58 9.27
C ASN A 38 -0.12 3.62 8.12
N PHE A 39 -0.18 4.13 6.89
CA PHE A 39 -0.23 3.28 5.69
C PHE A 39 0.99 2.35 5.60
N GLY A 40 2.21 2.86 5.82
CA GLY A 40 3.42 2.05 5.79
C GLY A 40 3.39 0.88 6.78
N LYS A 41 2.93 1.14 8.02
CA LYS A 41 2.75 0.10 9.04
C LYS A 41 1.66 -0.90 8.66
N PHE A 42 0.51 -0.40 8.21
CA PHE A 42 -0.61 -1.22 7.75
C PHE A 42 -0.18 -2.15 6.60
N PHE A 43 0.48 -1.59 5.59
CA PHE A 43 0.92 -2.33 4.41
C PHE A 43 1.92 -3.40 4.79
N THR A 44 2.98 -3.04 5.53
CA THR A 44 4.00 -4.00 6.00
C THR A 44 3.38 -5.15 6.81
N ARG A 45 2.38 -4.87 7.64
CA ARG A 45 1.67 -5.91 8.40
C ARG A 45 0.91 -6.91 7.51
N HIS A 46 0.42 -6.46 6.36
CA HIS A 46 -0.38 -7.30 5.44
C HIS A 46 0.45 -7.95 4.33
N SER A 47 1.51 -7.29 3.85
CA SER A 47 2.34 -7.76 2.72
C SER A 47 3.70 -8.32 3.15
N GLY A 48 4.12 -8.10 4.41
CA GLY A 48 5.42 -8.52 4.94
C GLY A 48 6.59 -7.61 4.54
N MET A 49 6.39 -6.58 3.72
CA MET A 49 7.44 -5.67 3.26
C MET A 49 6.96 -4.23 3.16
N THR A 50 7.88 -3.27 3.10
CA THR A 50 7.52 -1.85 2.98
C THR A 50 6.93 -1.54 1.60
N PRO A 51 6.06 -0.50 1.47
CA PRO A 51 5.53 -0.09 0.17
C PRO A 51 6.60 0.23 -0.89
N GLY A 52 7.71 0.83 -0.45
CA GLY A 52 8.83 1.17 -1.33
C GLY A 52 9.57 -0.08 -1.83
N ALA A 53 9.86 -1.04 -0.94
CA ALA A 53 10.48 -2.30 -1.32
C ALA A 53 9.58 -3.11 -2.27
N PHE A 54 8.27 -3.18 -1.98
CA PHE A 54 7.29 -3.83 -2.85
C PHE A 54 7.29 -3.18 -4.23
N ARG A 55 7.24 -1.84 -4.30
CA ARG A 55 7.30 -1.12 -5.57
C ARG A 55 8.54 -1.49 -6.38
N GLN A 56 9.73 -1.43 -5.78
CA GLN A 56 10.98 -1.74 -6.47
C GLN A 56 10.99 -3.18 -6.99
N ALA A 57 10.45 -4.14 -6.23
CA ALA A 57 10.36 -5.54 -6.65
C ALA A 57 9.37 -5.79 -7.79
N HIS A 58 8.31 -4.98 -7.91
CA HIS A 58 7.23 -5.19 -8.87
C HIS A 58 7.22 -4.22 -10.07
N GLN A 59 7.92 -3.09 -9.98
CA GLN A 59 8.08 -2.10 -11.07
C GLN A 59 9.47 -2.14 -11.71
N GLY A 60 10.44 -2.80 -11.08
CA GLY A 60 11.81 -2.91 -11.56
C GLY A 60 12.04 -4.07 -12.55
N ALA A 61 11.19 -4.19 -13.58
CA ALA A 61 11.41 -5.06 -14.75
C ALA A 61 11.47 -4.20 -16.02
#